data_AF-A0A4V3JY03-F1
#
_entry.id   AF-A0A4V3JY03-F1
#
_cell.length_a   1.000
_cell.length_b   1.000
_cell.length_c   1.000
_cell.angle_alpha   90.00
_cell.angle_beta   90.00
_cell.angle_gamma   90.00
#
_symmetry.space_group_name_H-M   'P 1'
#
loop_
_entity.id
_entity.type
_entity.pdbx_description
1 polymer ?
#
loop_
_entity_poly.entity_id
_entity_poly.type
_entity_poly.pdbx_seq_one_letter_code
_entity_poly.pdbx_strand_id
1 'polypeptide(L)'
;MESASHNNKLKQYQAIYRECRRLNLINSEEISSIEEYIEKRTNSKVKIKVIEHGRHLTYEALAIKIDQDQLLFPIKRSTEIQGNRTRAIDKNAIFEELGWIIPPYFPIEQIQTLAAFLKEAQVQERHSMLEQALAKMYHYEYLSALYSERYAKIPLISDYKEIILEAIKSHASGFRYTPIISLIAVIEGTSRSILNSFNIFTSLIGLELYQKMLSSFRSYYKTKILYTNYHWIPSEYCENSFLESFDHTMNIIKAFENFIKKHFYSNSNEYTGVGSLNRNGIVHGFYLDYNYSFNFQKLITVLDLLCFILSWKYNFSLLGPDPTPESLVLYNELAILSSKIKKQNRFAKNYA
;
A
#
# COMPACT_ATOMS: atom_id res chain seq x y z
N MET A 1 -12.52 -24.56 -26.51
CA MET A 1 -11.44 -24.52 -27.53
C MET A 1 -10.60 -23.25 -27.46
N GLU A 2 -11.19 -22.07 -27.20
CA GLU A 2 -10.45 -20.80 -27.07
C GLU A 2 -9.42 -20.77 -25.93
N SER A 3 -9.73 -21.35 -24.77
CA SER A 3 -8.80 -21.40 -23.62
C SER A 3 -7.55 -22.25 -23.88
N ALA A 4 -7.68 -23.32 -24.65
CA ALA A 4 -6.56 -24.18 -25.04
C ALA A 4 -5.65 -23.50 -26.08
N SER A 5 -6.24 -22.78 -27.03
CA SER A 5 -5.52 -21.99 -28.03
C SER A 5 -4.72 -20.85 -27.39
N HIS A 6 -5.34 -20.10 -26.47
CA HIS A 6 -4.66 -19.04 -25.73
C HIS A 6 -3.47 -19.56 -24.88
N ASN A 7 -3.67 -20.66 -24.15
CA ASN A 7 -2.59 -21.27 -23.36
C ASN A 7 -1.41 -21.77 -24.22
N ASN A 8 -1.68 -22.28 -25.42
CA ASN A 8 -0.61 -22.68 -26.34
C ASN A 8 0.19 -21.46 -26.83
N LYS A 9 -0.48 -20.34 -27.09
CA LYS A 9 0.15 -19.06 -27.47
C LYS A 9 1.09 -18.52 -26.38
N LEU A 10 0.64 -18.50 -25.12
CA LEU A 10 1.48 -18.07 -23.98
C LEU A 10 2.71 -18.98 -23.79
N LYS A 11 2.56 -20.30 -23.99
CA LYS A 11 3.69 -21.24 -23.95
C LYS A 11 4.68 -20.98 -25.08
N GLN A 12 4.21 -20.66 -26.29
CA GLN A 12 5.06 -20.29 -27.42
C GLN A 12 5.87 -19.02 -27.10
N TYR A 13 5.24 -17.98 -26.54
CA TYR A 13 5.95 -16.75 -26.14
C TYR A 13 7.02 -16.99 -25.07
N GLN A 14 6.70 -17.82 -24.08
CA GLN A 14 7.67 -18.23 -23.07
C GLN A 14 8.87 -18.98 -23.67
N ALA A 15 8.65 -19.84 -24.65
CA ALA A 15 9.72 -20.56 -25.35
C ALA A 15 10.60 -19.60 -26.15
N ILE A 16 9.99 -18.70 -26.93
CA ILE A 16 10.69 -17.69 -27.74
C ILE A 16 11.57 -16.81 -26.84
N TYR A 17 11.03 -16.29 -25.73
CA TYR A 17 11.81 -15.47 -24.79
C TYR A 17 13.02 -16.24 -24.22
N ARG A 18 12.82 -17.50 -23.80
CA ARG A 18 13.92 -18.34 -23.27
C ARG A 18 15.00 -18.58 -24.32
N GLU A 19 14.63 -18.87 -25.56
CA GLU A 19 15.57 -19.07 -26.65
C GLU A 19 16.32 -17.79 -27.02
N CYS A 20 15.61 -16.65 -27.10
CA CYS A 20 16.23 -15.34 -27.36
C CYS A 20 17.28 -15.02 -26.29
N ARG A 21 17.03 -15.32 -25.01
CA ARG A 21 18.03 -15.14 -23.95
C ARG A 21 19.18 -16.14 -24.04
N ARG A 22 18.90 -17.40 -24.36
CA ARG A 22 19.94 -18.44 -24.53
C ARG A 22 20.90 -18.08 -25.66
N LEU A 23 20.37 -17.50 -26.75
CA LEU A 23 21.14 -17.05 -27.91
C LEU A 23 21.73 -15.65 -27.74
N ASN A 24 21.54 -15.02 -26.57
CA ASN A 24 21.95 -13.65 -26.28
C ASN A 24 21.39 -12.58 -27.25
N LEU A 25 20.30 -12.89 -27.95
CA LEU A 25 19.66 -12.00 -28.91
C LEU A 25 19.09 -10.74 -28.24
N ILE A 26 18.58 -10.87 -27.01
CA ILE A 26 17.98 -9.74 -26.27
C ILE A 26 19.01 -8.64 -25.96
N ASN A 27 20.30 -8.99 -25.89
CA ASN A 27 21.39 -8.03 -25.67
C ASN A 27 22.08 -7.62 -26.98
N SER A 28 21.59 -8.08 -28.14
CA SER A 28 22.20 -7.71 -29.43
C SER A 28 21.92 -6.24 -29.76
N GLU A 29 22.92 -5.56 -30.32
CA GLU A 29 22.76 -4.17 -30.79
C GLU A 29 21.85 -4.10 -32.03
N GLU A 30 21.68 -5.22 -32.74
CA GLU A 30 20.89 -5.32 -33.96
C GLU A 30 19.48 -5.88 -33.70
N ILE A 31 18.52 -4.98 -33.50
CA ILE A 31 17.09 -5.32 -33.34
C ILE A 31 16.58 -6.20 -34.50
N SER A 32 17.07 -5.98 -35.73
CA SER A 32 16.69 -6.74 -36.93
C SER A 32 16.89 -8.25 -36.77
N SER A 33 17.95 -8.68 -36.07
CA SER A 33 18.23 -10.10 -35.82
C SER A 33 17.18 -10.75 -34.91
N ILE A 34 16.64 -9.98 -33.96
CA ILE A 34 15.57 -10.43 -33.06
C ILE A 34 14.24 -10.48 -33.82
N GLU A 35 13.96 -9.46 -34.63
CA GLU A 35 12.75 -9.41 -35.48
C GLU A 35 12.70 -10.65 -36.38
N GLU A 36 13.75 -10.90 -37.18
CA GLU A 36 13.79 -12.05 -38.08
C GLU A 36 13.61 -13.39 -37.34
N TYR A 37 14.22 -13.53 -36.15
CA TYR A 37 14.07 -14.73 -35.35
C TYR A 37 12.62 -14.97 -34.90
N ILE A 38 11.96 -13.92 -34.39
CA ILE A 38 10.59 -14.02 -33.90
C ILE A 38 9.60 -14.18 -35.06
N GLU A 39 9.81 -13.47 -36.18
CA GLU A 39 8.98 -13.59 -37.39
C GLU A 39 9.00 -15.03 -37.92
N LYS A 40 10.17 -15.68 -37.99
CA LYS A 40 10.29 -17.10 -38.39
C LYS A 40 9.54 -18.05 -37.46
N ARG A 41 9.51 -17.78 -36.15
CA ARG A 41 8.88 -18.66 -35.15
C ARG A 41 7.38 -18.41 -34.98
N THR A 42 6.90 -17.24 -35.37
CA THR A 42 5.49 -16.85 -35.23
C THR A 42 4.74 -16.82 -36.56
N ASN A 43 5.46 -16.78 -37.68
CA ASN A 43 4.92 -16.58 -39.02
C ASN A 43 4.09 -15.29 -39.13
N SER A 44 4.46 -14.27 -38.34
CA SER A 44 3.80 -12.98 -38.24
C SER A 44 4.83 -11.87 -38.26
N LYS A 45 4.46 -10.71 -38.81
CA LYS A 45 5.32 -9.53 -38.82
C LYS A 45 5.53 -8.99 -37.41
N VAL A 46 6.76 -8.66 -37.07
CA VAL A 46 7.13 -8.18 -35.74
C VAL A 46 7.54 -6.71 -35.80
N LYS A 47 7.25 -5.96 -34.73
CA LYS A 47 7.86 -4.65 -34.49
C LYS A 47 8.42 -4.61 -33.08
N ILE A 48 9.70 -4.28 -32.97
CA ILE A 48 10.37 -4.18 -31.66
C ILE A 48 10.72 -2.72 -31.35
N LYS A 49 10.55 -2.33 -30.09
CA LYS A 49 11.07 -1.07 -29.54
C LYS A 49 11.76 -1.32 -28.22
N VAL A 50 12.94 -0.73 -28.04
CA VAL A 50 13.56 -0.63 -26.71
C VAL A 50 12.79 0.41 -25.91
N ILE A 51 12.42 0.07 -24.69
CA ILE A 51 11.68 0.94 -23.77
C ILE A 51 12.26 0.84 -22.37
N GLU A 52 12.05 1.88 -21.57
CA GLU A 52 12.11 1.79 -20.12
C GLU A 52 10.73 1.43 -19.57
N HIS A 53 10.63 0.30 -18.88
CA HIS A 53 9.38 -0.17 -18.29
C HIS A 53 9.42 -0.07 -16.76
N GLY A 54 8.34 0.44 -16.18
CA GLY A 54 8.17 0.61 -14.74
C GLY A 54 7.46 1.93 -14.42
N ARG A 55 7.31 2.24 -13.13
CA ARG A 55 6.64 3.48 -12.68
C ARG A 55 7.56 4.30 -11.78
N HIS A 56 7.90 3.74 -10.63
CA HIS A 56 8.78 4.39 -9.65
C HIS A 56 10.24 4.11 -9.97
N LEU A 57 10.52 2.84 -10.23
CA LEU A 57 11.77 2.39 -10.80
C LEU A 57 11.47 1.85 -12.19
N THR A 58 12.47 1.95 -13.07
CA THR A 58 12.41 1.42 -14.43
C THR A 58 13.48 0.35 -14.65
N TYR A 59 13.25 -0.49 -15.66
CA TYR A 59 14.24 -1.38 -16.26
C TYR A 59 14.06 -1.37 -17.78
N GLU A 60 15.16 -1.61 -18.50
CA GLU A 60 15.12 -1.70 -19.96
C GLU A 60 14.50 -3.01 -20.43
N ALA A 61 13.65 -2.92 -21.45
CA ALA A 61 12.96 -4.04 -22.04
C ALA A 61 12.69 -3.80 -23.53
N LEU A 62 12.47 -4.89 -24.26
CA LEU A 62 11.95 -4.88 -25.62
C LEU A 62 10.43 -4.98 -25.57
N ALA A 63 9.73 -3.95 -26.06
CA ALA A 63 8.31 -4.02 -26.35
C ALA A 63 8.11 -4.58 -27.75
N ILE A 64 7.51 -5.76 -27.83
CA ILE A 64 7.38 -6.54 -29.06
C ILE A 64 5.91 -6.59 -29.46
N LYS A 65 5.58 -6.08 -30.64
CA LYS A 65 4.24 -6.20 -31.21
C LYS A 65 4.22 -7.32 -32.24
N ILE A 66 3.35 -8.31 -32.03
CA ILE A 66 3.11 -9.43 -32.96
C ILE A 66 1.61 -9.47 -33.23
N ASP A 67 1.21 -9.11 -34.45
CA ASP A 67 -0.20 -8.91 -34.81
C ASP A 67 -0.93 -7.95 -33.85
N GLN A 68 -1.83 -8.48 -33.03
CA GLN A 68 -2.58 -7.75 -31.99
C GLN A 68 -1.93 -7.84 -30.60
N ASP A 69 -1.00 -8.77 -30.39
CA ASP A 69 -0.40 -9.01 -29.09
C ASP A 69 0.78 -8.06 -28.88
N GLN A 70 0.93 -7.64 -27.62
CA GLN A 70 2.09 -6.91 -27.14
C GLN A 70 2.79 -7.71 -26.05
N LEU A 71 4.07 -7.98 -26.24
CA LEU A 71 4.91 -8.75 -25.32
C LEU A 71 5.97 -7.82 -24.72
N LEU A 72 6.36 -8.09 -23.48
CA LEU A 72 7.47 -7.40 -22.82
C LEU A 72 8.61 -8.38 -22.61
N PHE A 73 9.77 -8.12 -23.20
CA PHE A 73 10.97 -8.95 -23.09
C PHE A 73 12.06 -8.15 -22.35
N PRO A 74 12.20 -8.32 -21.02
CA PRO A 74 13.19 -7.60 -20.23
C PRO A 74 14.62 -7.96 -20.61
N ILE A 75 15.50 -6.96 -20.63
CA ILE A 75 16.89 -7.13 -21.05
C ILE A 75 17.72 -7.85 -19.98
N LYS A 76 17.59 -7.45 -18.70
CA LYS A 76 18.26 -8.09 -17.54
C LYS A 76 17.39 -9.21 -16.95
N ARG A 77 17.92 -10.03 -16.01
CA ARG A 77 17.07 -10.92 -15.18
C ARG A 77 16.41 -10.13 -14.05
N SER A 78 15.27 -10.62 -13.58
CA SER A 78 14.61 -10.10 -12.37
C SER A 78 15.58 -10.09 -11.18
N THR A 79 16.36 -11.16 -10.99
CA THR A 79 17.36 -11.29 -9.92
C THR A 79 18.50 -10.26 -10.00
N GLU A 80 18.93 -9.90 -11.21
CA GLU A 80 19.95 -8.87 -11.42
C GLU A 80 19.42 -7.46 -11.06
N ILE A 81 18.14 -7.21 -11.36
CA ILE A 81 17.45 -5.97 -10.99
C ILE A 81 17.23 -5.91 -9.47
N GLN A 82 16.85 -7.02 -8.86
CA GLN A 82 16.61 -7.15 -7.41
C GLN A 82 17.87 -6.97 -6.57
N GLY A 83 18.97 -7.64 -6.93
CA GLY A 83 20.19 -7.71 -6.10
C GLY A 83 20.81 -6.35 -5.79
N ASN A 84 20.66 -5.39 -6.69
CA ASN A 84 21.12 -4.01 -6.48
C ASN A 84 20.23 -3.21 -5.50
N ARG A 85 19.02 -3.70 -5.20
CA ARG A 85 17.93 -2.89 -4.61
C ARG A 85 17.37 -3.39 -3.29
N THR A 86 17.56 -4.67 -2.95
CA THR A 86 17.21 -5.22 -1.62
C THR A 86 17.82 -4.41 -0.47
N ARG A 87 18.99 -3.78 -0.68
CA ARG A 87 19.66 -2.90 0.30
C ARG A 87 18.88 -1.61 0.63
N ALA A 88 17.97 -1.16 -0.24
CA ALA A 88 17.17 0.05 -0.02
C ALA A 88 15.84 -0.24 0.71
N ILE A 89 15.25 -1.42 0.50
CA ILE A 89 13.96 -1.82 1.08
C ILE A 89 14.06 -2.25 2.54
N ASP A 90 15.22 -2.78 2.93
CA ASP A 90 15.55 -3.09 4.33
C ASP A 90 15.51 -1.83 5.25
N LYS A 91 15.46 -0.62 4.66
CA LYS A 91 15.29 0.63 5.42
C LYS A 91 13.97 0.69 6.20
N ASN A 92 12.91 0.06 5.72
CA ASN A 92 11.57 0.16 6.33
C ASN A 92 11.27 -0.91 7.38
N ALA A 93 12.17 -1.89 7.58
CA ALA A 93 12.00 -2.95 8.58
C ALA A 93 11.81 -2.40 10.01
N ILE A 94 12.38 -1.23 10.30
CA ILE A 94 12.25 -0.56 11.59
C ILE A 94 10.80 -0.15 11.92
N PHE A 95 9.99 0.21 10.91
CA PHE A 95 8.59 0.53 11.16
C PHE A 95 7.79 -0.71 11.53
N GLU A 96 8.07 -1.83 10.88
CA GLU A 96 7.44 -3.10 11.20
C GLU A 96 7.80 -3.57 12.61
N GLU A 97 9.07 -3.41 13.04
CA GLU A 97 9.52 -3.67 14.42
C GLU A 97 8.70 -2.85 15.43
N LEU A 98 8.50 -1.55 15.16
CA LEU A 98 7.80 -0.62 16.05
C LEU A 98 6.27 -0.71 15.96
N GLY A 99 5.74 -1.64 15.16
CA GLY A 99 4.30 -1.80 14.94
C GLY A 99 3.65 -0.61 14.25
N TRP A 100 4.34 -0.06 13.24
CA TRP A 100 3.83 0.96 12.32
C TRP A 100 4.02 0.53 10.86
N ILE A 101 3.51 1.34 9.92
CA ILE A 101 3.39 1.02 8.50
C ILE A 101 3.85 2.23 7.69
N ILE A 102 4.37 1.98 6.48
CA ILE A 102 4.67 3.04 5.51
C ILE A 102 3.36 3.73 5.11
N PRO A 103 3.18 5.03 5.42
CA PRO A 103 1.96 5.73 5.05
C PRO A 103 2.00 6.16 3.57
N PRO A 104 0.88 6.08 2.84
CA PRO A 104 0.90 6.23 1.37
C PRO A 104 0.94 7.68 0.88
N TYR A 105 0.55 8.65 1.71
CA TYR A 105 0.36 10.04 1.30
C TYR A 105 1.47 10.99 1.75
N PHE A 106 2.53 10.47 2.36
CA PHE A 106 3.70 11.27 2.75
C PHE A 106 4.84 11.09 1.74
N PRO A 107 5.65 12.14 1.50
CA PRO A 107 6.83 12.05 0.63
C PRO A 107 7.78 10.93 1.06
N ILE A 108 8.30 10.18 0.10
CA ILE A 108 9.16 9.03 0.38
C ILE A 108 10.44 9.44 1.10
N GLU A 109 10.96 10.63 0.79
CA GLU A 109 12.14 11.21 1.43
C GLU A 109 11.89 11.42 2.92
N GLN A 110 10.73 11.97 3.30
CA GLN A 110 10.35 12.16 4.70
C GLN A 110 10.32 10.82 5.45
N ILE A 111 9.76 9.79 4.83
CA ILE A 111 9.67 8.45 5.40
C ILE A 111 11.05 7.81 5.54
N GLN A 112 11.91 7.92 4.53
CA GLN A 112 13.27 7.38 4.56
C GLN A 112 14.14 8.09 5.61
N THR A 113 14.00 9.40 5.74
CA THR A 113 14.68 10.19 6.77
C THR A 113 14.24 9.77 8.17
N LEU A 114 12.93 9.59 8.40
CA LEU A 114 12.42 9.08 9.67
C LEU A 114 12.95 7.67 9.97
N ALA A 115 12.95 6.77 8.98
CA ALA A 115 13.49 5.42 9.13
C ALA A 115 14.98 5.44 9.53
N ALA A 116 15.79 6.30 8.89
CA ALA A 116 17.21 6.46 9.23
C ALA A 116 17.39 6.95 10.67
N PHE A 117 16.67 8.01 11.08
CA PHE A 117 16.75 8.53 12.45
C PHE A 117 16.36 7.47 13.50
N LEU A 118 15.33 6.67 13.25
CA LEU A 118 14.91 5.61 14.19
C LEU A 118 15.93 4.47 14.29
N LYS A 119 16.64 4.15 13.20
CA LYS A 119 17.69 3.13 13.20
C LYS A 119 18.90 3.55 14.03
N GLU A 120 19.26 4.83 13.98
CA GLU A 120 20.39 5.41 14.73
C GLU A 120 20.06 5.64 16.22
N ALA A 121 18.78 5.76 16.56
CA ALA A 121 18.32 5.96 17.94
C ALA A 121 18.55 4.74 18.84
N GLN A 122 18.72 5.00 20.15
CA GLN A 122 18.73 3.96 21.16
C GLN A 122 17.38 3.22 21.18
N VAL A 123 17.41 1.90 21.38
CA VAL A 123 16.21 1.03 21.29
C VAL A 123 15.06 1.54 22.17
N GLN A 124 15.38 2.01 23.38
CA GLN A 124 14.42 2.51 24.36
C GLN A 124 13.74 3.83 23.92
N GLU A 125 14.37 4.61 23.05
CA GLU A 125 13.88 5.92 22.62
C GLU A 125 13.04 5.84 21.34
N ARG A 126 13.19 4.77 20.56
CA ARG A 126 12.56 4.61 19.23
C ARG A 126 11.07 4.82 19.23
N HIS A 127 10.35 4.26 20.21
CA HIS A 127 8.91 4.45 20.32
C HIS A 127 8.56 5.93 20.55
N SER A 128 9.16 6.58 21.53
CA SER A 128 8.93 8.01 21.82
C SER A 128 9.28 8.92 20.63
N MET A 129 10.33 8.60 19.87
CA MET A 129 10.69 9.35 18.66
C MET A 129 9.66 9.15 17.55
N LEU A 130 9.24 7.91 17.31
CA LEU A 130 8.20 7.59 16.34
C LEU A 130 6.90 8.32 16.70
N GLU A 131 6.48 8.22 17.96
CA GLU A 131 5.33 8.93 18.52
C GLU A 131 5.34 10.43 18.19
N GLN A 132 6.46 11.12 18.47
CA GLN A 132 6.62 12.53 18.16
C GLN A 132 6.53 12.82 16.66
N ALA A 133 7.07 11.95 15.81
CA ALA A 133 6.96 12.07 14.37
C ALA A 133 5.50 11.91 13.91
N LEU A 134 4.79 10.88 14.39
CA LEU A 134 3.38 10.64 14.06
C LEU A 134 2.49 11.81 14.46
N ALA A 135 2.72 12.41 15.63
CA ALA A 135 1.96 13.58 16.08
C ALA A 135 2.13 14.79 15.13
N LYS A 136 3.30 14.95 14.52
CA LYS A 136 3.56 16.00 13.52
C LYS A 136 2.97 15.65 12.15
N MET A 137 3.02 14.38 11.77
CA MET A 137 2.50 13.92 10.47
C MET A 137 0.97 13.97 10.42
N TYR A 138 0.30 13.47 11.45
CA TYR A 138 -1.16 13.36 11.53
C TYR A 138 -1.81 14.53 12.30
N HIS A 139 -1.43 15.76 11.94
CA HIS A 139 -1.98 16.97 12.53
C HIS A 139 -3.39 17.27 11.98
N TYR A 140 -4.14 18.17 12.63
CA TYR A 140 -5.56 18.39 12.27
C TYR A 140 -5.77 18.93 10.86
N GLU A 141 -4.82 19.68 10.30
CA GLU A 141 -4.91 20.15 8.91
C GLU A 141 -4.86 18.97 7.94
N TYR A 142 -3.86 18.07 8.11
CA TYR A 142 -3.80 16.78 7.40
C TYR A 142 -5.11 15.98 7.53
N LEU A 143 -5.58 15.75 8.76
CA LEU A 143 -6.80 14.97 8.99
C LEU A 143 -8.04 15.60 8.33
N SER A 144 -8.13 16.92 8.32
CA SER A 144 -9.26 17.63 7.72
C SER A 144 -9.22 17.59 6.20
N ALA A 145 -8.03 17.70 5.60
CA ALA A 145 -7.82 17.56 4.17
C ALA A 145 -8.13 16.13 3.71
N LEU A 146 -7.60 15.12 4.40
CA LEU A 146 -7.91 13.70 4.16
C LEU A 146 -9.39 13.41 4.28
N TYR A 147 -10.05 13.91 5.33
CA TYR A 147 -11.49 13.71 5.48
C TYR A 147 -12.26 14.27 4.29
N SER A 148 -12.03 15.55 3.97
CA SER A 148 -12.83 16.28 2.98
C SER A 148 -12.56 15.77 1.57
N GLU A 149 -11.30 15.45 1.24
CA GLU A 149 -10.86 15.15 -0.12
C GLU A 149 -10.70 13.66 -0.41
N ARG A 150 -10.72 12.80 0.61
CA ARG A 150 -10.59 11.34 0.45
C ARG A 150 -11.72 10.62 1.18
N TYR A 151 -11.77 10.67 2.51
CA TYR A 151 -12.68 9.81 3.27
C TYR A 151 -14.16 10.07 2.94
N ALA A 152 -14.55 11.31 2.68
CA ALA A 152 -15.92 11.66 2.33
C ALA A 152 -16.27 11.43 0.85
N LYS A 153 -15.28 11.18 -0.02
CA LYS A 153 -15.45 11.19 -1.49
C LYS A 153 -15.11 9.86 -2.18
N ILE A 154 -14.13 9.10 -1.66
CA ILE A 154 -13.72 7.84 -2.27
C ILE A 154 -14.83 6.80 -2.07
N PRO A 155 -15.32 6.16 -3.15
CA PRO A 155 -16.35 5.12 -3.03
C PRO A 155 -15.94 4.02 -2.04
N LEU A 156 -16.92 3.43 -1.34
CA LEU A 156 -16.75 2.42 -0.28
C LEU A 156 -16.20 2.95 1.05
N ILE A 157 -15.29 3.95 1.03
CA ILE A 157 -14.86 4.64 2.26
C ILE A 157 -15.93 5.65 2.68
N SER A 158 -16.50 6.38 1.70
CA SER A 158 -17.52 7.41 1.90
C SER A 158 -18.78 6.90 2.58
N ASP A 159 -19.04 5.59 2.50
CA ASP A 159 -20.17 4.93 3.19
C ASP A 159 -20.02 5.01 4.72
N TYR A 160 -18.78 5.15 5.20
CA TYR A 160 -18.42 5.27 6.61
C TYR A 160 -18.06 6.71 7.03
N LYS A 161 -18.28 7.70 6.17
CA LYS A 161 -17.79 9.08 6.41
C LYS A 161 -18.25 9.68 7.72
N GLU A 162 -19.47 9.39 8.19
CA GLU A 162 -19.96 9.92 9.47
C GLU A 162 -19.21 9.30 10.65
N ILE A 163 -19.02 7.98 10.64
CA ILE A 163 -18.26 7.26 11.69
C ILE A 163 -16.79 7.71 11.72
N ILE A 164 -16.20 7.93 10.53
CA ILE A 164 -14.83 8.45 10.42
C ILE A 164 -14.75 9.87 11.00
N LEU A 165 -15.71 10.75 10.65
CA LEU A 165 -15.76 12.11 11.19
C LEU A 165 -15.90 12.10 12.71
N GLU A 166 -16.80 11.28 13.25
CA GLU A 166 -16.99 11.11 14.69
C GLU A 166 -15.73 10.60 15.38
N ALA A 167 -14.99 9.66 14.77
CA ALA A 167 -13.72 9.18 15.31
C ALA A 167 -12.67 10.31 15.38
N ILE A 168 -12.54 11.10 14.30
CA ILE A 168 -11.61 12.25 14.25
C ILE A 168 -12.01 13.31 15.28
N LYS A 169 -13.29 13.68 15.35
CA LYS A 169 -13.80 14.64 16.34
C LYS A 169 -13.63 14.13 17.76
N SER A 170 -13.90 12.86 18.00
CA SER A 170 -13.71 12.22 19.32
C SER A 170 -12.23 12.27 19.75
N HIS A 171 -11.31 12.02 18.82
CA HIS A 171 -9.88 12.15 19.08
C HIS A 171 -9.50 13.61 19.39
N ALA A 172 -10.00 14.57 18.61
CA ALA A 172 -9.80 16.00 18.87
C ALA A 172 -10.43 16.45 20.20
N SER A 173 -11.52 15.80 20.63
CA SER A 173 -12.17 15.95 21.93
C SER A 173 -11.48 15.21 23.07
N GLY A 174 -10.35 14.53 22.83
CA GLY A 174 -9.52 13.90 23.85
C GLY A 174 -10.00 12.52 24.29
N PHE A 175 -11.05 11.99 23.68
CA PHE A 175 -11.45 10.59 23.87
C PHE A 175 -10.40 9.69 23.24
N ARG A 176 -9.94 8.69 24.00
CA ARG A 176 -8.84 7.82 23.58
C ARG A 176 -9.28 6.41 23.18
N TYR A 177 -10.42 5.96 23.66
CA TYR A 177 -10.96 4.62 23.37
C TYR A 177 -11.88 4.62 22.15
N THR A 178 -12.86 5.54 22.13
CA THR A 178 -13.90 5.63 21.10
C THR A 178 -13.34 5.74 19.67
N PRO A 179 -12.38 6.64 19.37
CA PRO A 179 -11.84 6.74 18.02
C PRO A 179 -11.25 5.43 17.50
N ILE A 180 -10.62 4.66 18.38
CA ILE A 180 -9.94 3.41 18.03
C ILE A 180 -10.96 2.35 17.65
N ILE A 181 -11.95 2.09 18.52
CA ILE A 181 -13.00 1.10 18.25
C ILE A 181 -13.78 1.47 16.99
N SER A 182 -14.15 2.75 16.82
CA SER A 182 -14.86 3.22 15.63
C SER A 182 -14.07 2.95 14.36
N LEU A 183 -12.76 3.27 14.33
CA LEU A 183 -11.92 3.04 13.16
C LEU A 183 -11.70 1.55 12.87
N ILE A 184 -11.59 0.68 13.89
CA ILE A 184 -11.50 -0.78 13.68
C ILE A 184 -12.70 -1.27 12.85
N ALA A 185 -13.92 -0.86 13.22
CA ALA A 185 -15.14 -1.25 12.52
C ALA A 185 -15.15 -0.74 11.06
N VAL A 186 -14.75 0.52 10.85
CA VAL A 186 -14.65 1.12 9.50
C VAL A 186 -13.66 0.37 8.62
N ILE A 187 -12.48 0.06 9.14
CA ILE A 187 -11.42 -0.63 8.40
C ILE A 187 -11.88 -2.04 7.98
N GLU A 188 -12.53 -2.78 8.89
CA GLU A 188 -13.08 -4.11 8.57
C GLU A 188 -14.20 -4.05 7.53
N GLY A 189 -15.14 -3.13 7.71
CA GLY A 189 -16.26 -2.91 6.80
C GLY A 189 -15.76 -2.55 5.39
N THR A 190 -14.86 -1.58 5.30
CA THR A 190 -14.24 -1.16 4.04
C THR A 190 -13.50 -2.32 3.38
N SER A 191 -12.71 -3.10 4.13
CA SER A 191 -11.96 -4.24 3.57
C SER A 191 -12.89 -5.27 2.92
N ARG A 192 -14.08 -5.49 3.50
CA ARG A 192 -15.13 -6.33 2.92
C ARG A 192 -15.74 -5.70 1.67
N SER A 193 -16.06 -4.41 1.72
CA SER A 193 -16.59 -3.68 0.56
C SER A 193 -15.63 -3.70 -0.62
N ILE A 194 -14.31 -3.61 -0.38
CA ILE A 194 -13.28 -3.72 -1.42
C ILE A 194 -13.37 -5.07 -2.13
N LEU A 195 -13.50 -6.18 -1.40
CA LEU A 195 -13.68 -7.51 -2.01
C LEU A 195 -14.94 -7.61 -2.86
N ASN A 196 -16.07 -7.09 -2.35
CA ASN A 196 -17.31 -7.02 -3.11
C ASN A 196 -17.13 -6.24 -4.43
N SER A 197 -16.33 -5.16 -4.41
CA SER A 197 -16.00 -4.39 -5.62
C SER A 197 -15.16 -5.14 -6.66
N PHE A 198 -14.56 -6.27 -6.26
CA PHE A 198 -13.90 -7.23 -7.15
C PHE A 198 -14.79 -8.43 -7.50
N ASN A 199 -16.09 -8.35 -7.22
CA ASN A 199 -17.08 -9.43 -7.36
C ASN A 199 -16.75 -10.66 -6.51
N ILE A 200 -16.10 -10.46 -5.36
CA ILE A 200 -15.76 -11.52 -4.40
C ILE A 200 -16.64 -11.32 -3.16
N PHE A 201 -17.81 -11.94 -3.17
CA PHE A 201 -18.73 -11.94 -2.04
C PHE A 201 -18.29 -12.98 -1.02
N THR A 202 -18.11 -12.56 0.23
CA THR A 202 -17.54 -13.43 1.26
C THR A 202 -18.04 -13.10 2.66
N SER A 203 -18.13 -14.13 3.50
CA SER A 203 -18.33 -14.03 4.94
C SER A 203 -17.00 -14.05 5.73
N LEU A 204 -15.85 -13.99 5.04
CA LEU A 204 -14.54 -13.97 5.68
C LEU A 204 -14.40 -12.80 6.67
N ILE A 205 -13.70 -13.08 7.76
CA ILE A 205 -13.38 -12.14 8.83
C ILE A 205 -11.90 -12.26 9.19
N GLY A 206 -11.42 -11.33 10.03
CA GLY A 206 -10.08 -11.41 10.58
C GLY A 206 -8.98 -11.37 9.50
N LEU A 207 -7.86 -12.04 9.75
CA LEU A 207 -6.70 -12.05 8.87
C LEU A 207 -7.01 -12.55 7.44
N GLU A 208 -7.88 -13.54 7.30
CA GLU A 208 -8.22 -14.14 6.00
C GLU A 208 -8.90 -13.14 5.05
N LEU A 209 -9.77 -12.27 5.60
CA LEU A 209 -10.41 -11.19 4.86
C LEU A 209 -9.35 -10.29 4.20
N TYR A 210 -8.33 -9.88 4.97
CA TYR A 210 -7.29 -8.97 4.46
C TYR A 210 -6.36 -9.67 3.47
N GLN A 211 -5.98 -10.92 3.72
CA GLN A 211 -5.17 -11.68 2.76
C GLN A 211 -5.88 -11.82 1.42
N LYS A 212 -7.19 -12.08 1.43
CA LYS A 212 -7.99 -12.14 0.21
C LYS A 212 -8.11 -10.77 -0.46
N MET A 213 -8.32 -9.72 0.32
CA MET A 213 -8.42 -8.33 -0.19
C MET A 213 -7.12 -7.88 -0.85
N LEU A 214 -5.98 -8.07 -0.19
CA LEU A 214 -4.67 -7.70 -0.71
C LEU A 214 -4.25 -8.55 -1.92
N SER A 215 -4.54 -9.85 -1.93
CA SER A 215 -4.27 -10.69 -3.12
C SER A 215 -5.12 -10.28 -4.33
N SER A 216 -6.38 -9.90 -4.09
CA SER A 216 -7.28 -9.38 -5.15
C SER A 216 -6.78 -8.05 -5.68
N PHE A 217 -6.37 -7.13 -4.80
CA PHE A 217 -5.77 -5.86 -5.21
C PHE A 217 -4.45 -6.06 -5.98
N ARG A 218 -3.54 -6.92 -5.51
CA ARG A 218 -2.29 -7.23 -6.24
C ARG A 218 -2.57 -7.76 -7.64
N SER A 219 -3.58 -8.62 -7.81
CA SER A 219 -4.00 -9.11 -9.13
C SER A 219 -4.52 -7.98 -10.02
N TYR A 220 -5.40 -7.13 -9.49
CA TYR A 220 -5.90 -5.95 -10.17
C TYR A 220 -4.76 -4.99 -10.58
N TYR A 221 -3.89 -4.62 -9.64
CA TYR A 221 -2.78 -3.71 -9.88
C TYR A 221 -1.85 -4.24 -10.95
N LYS A 222 -1.46 -5.52 -10.90
CA LYS A 222 -0.63 -6.15 -11.93
C LYS A 222 -1.28 -6.07 -13.30
N THR A 223 -2.53 -6.51 -13.42
CA THR A 223 -3.20 -6.71 -14.72
C THR A 223 -3.79 -5.44 -15.32
N LYS A 224 -4.25 -4.50 -14.49
CA LYS A 224 -4.95 -3.29 -14.94
C LYS A 224 -4.12 -2.02 -14.83
N ILE A 225 -3.01 -2.04 -14.09
CA ILE A 225 -2.19 -0.85 -13.86
C ILE A 225 -0.77 -1.05 -14.40
N LEU A 226 -0.03 -2.02 -13.86
CA LEU A 226 1.39 -2.18 -14.16
C LEU A 226 1.62 -2.73 -15.57
N TYR A 227 0.84 -3.73 -15.95
CA TYR A 227 1.04 -4.50 -17.18
C TYR A 227 -0.13 -4.40 -18.16
N THR A 228 -0.97 -3.37 -18.03
CA THR A 228 -2.24 -3.26 -18.76
C THR A 228 -2.13 -3.33 -20.28
N ASN A 229 -0.99 -2.97 -20.85
CA ASN A 229 -0.77 -2.95 -22.30
C ASN A 229 -0.14 -4.23 -22.85
N TYR A 230 0.23 -5.17 -21.98
CA TYR A 230 0.97 -6.36 -22.37
C TYR A 230 0.11 -7.62 -22.21
N HIS A 231 0.10 -8.43 -23.25
CA HIS A 231 -0.57 -9.72 -23.31
C HIS A 231 0.28 -10.84 -22.72
N TRP A 232 1.61 -10.66 -22.71
CA TRP A 232 2.54 -11.61 -22.12
C TRP A 232 3.78 -10.93 -21.55
N ILE A 233 4.17 -11.43 -20.38
CA ILE A 233 5.36 -11.01 -19.63
C ILE A 233 5.97 -12.28 -19.01
N PRO A 234 7.30 -12.40 -18.93
CA PRO A 234 7.92 -13.53 -18.25
C PRO A 234 7.46 -13.64 -16.79
N SER A 235 7.17 -14.86 -16.33
CA SER A 235 6.57 -15.08 -15.02
C SER A 235 7.41 -14.51 -13.87
N GLU A 236 8.74 -14.51 -13.99
CA GLU A 236 9.66 -14.00 -12.97
C GLU A 236 9.50 -12.48 -12.71
N TYR A 237 8.88 -11.74 -13.63
CA TYR A 237 8.53 -10.32 -13.48
C TYR A 237 7.12 -10.10 -12.90
N CYS A 238 6.33 -11.17 -12.78
CA CYS A 238 4.98 -11.16 -12.20
C CYS A 238 4.95 -11.66 -10.76
N GLU A 239 6.07 -12.21 -10.27
CA GLU A 239 6.25 -12.69 -8.92
C GLU A 239 6.18 -11.54 -7.89
N ASN A 240 5.51 -11.80 -6.76
CA ASN A 240 5.41 -10.79 -5.70
C ASN A 240 6.80 -10.44 -5.14
N SER A 241 7.73 -11.40 -5.04
CA SER A 241 9.11 -11.15 -4.59
C SER A 241 9.83 -10.10 -5.44
N PHE A 242 9.66 -10.13 -6.76
CA PHE A 242 10.17 -9.12 -7.67
C PHE A 242 9.45 -7.79 -7.47
N LEU A 243 8.13 -7.80 -7.56
CA LEU A 243 7.34 -6.57 -7.54
C LEU A 243 7.43 -5.82 -6.20
N GLU A 244 7.43 -6.52 -5.07
CA GLU A 244 7.59 -5.92 -3.73
C GLU A 244 8.98 -5.28 -3.54
N SER A 245 9.96 -5.67 -4.36
CA SER A 245 11.30 -5.11 -4.37
C SER A 245 11.56 -4.02 -5.42
N PHE A 246 10.64 -3.86 -6.36
CA PHE A 246 10.82 -3.00 -7.53
C PHE A 246 9.79 -1.88 -7.62
N ASP A 247 8.54 -2.18 -7.26
CA ASP A 247 7.43 -1.26 -7.33
C ASP A 247 7.04 -0.77 -5.93
N HIS A 248 7.03 0.56 -5.77
CA HIS A 248 6.75 1.20 -4.49
C HIS A 248 5.35 0.88 -3.96
N THR A 249 4.33 0.79 -4.84
CA THR A 249 2.97 0.42 -4.40
C THR A 249 2.96 -1.00 -3.87
N MET A 250 3.59 -1.95 -4.55
CA MET A 250 3.69 -3.32 -4.07
C MET A 250 4.48 -3.44 -2.76
N ASN A 251 5.50 -2.60 -2.56
CA ASN A 251 6.23 -2.50 -1.29
C ASN A 251 5.35 -1.99 -0.14
N ILE A 252 4.57 -0.93 -0.36
CA ILE A 252 3.60 -0.41 0.61
C ILE A 252 2.57 -1.49 0.97
N ILE A 253 2.04 -2.21 -0.02
CA ILE A 253 1.09 -3.31 0.21
C ILE A 253 1.73 -4.45 1.02
N LYS A 254 3.00 -4.75 0.78
CA LYS A 254 3.74 -5.73 1.58
C LYS A 254 3.90 -5.29 3.04
N ALA A 255 4.26 -4.03 3.28
CA ALA A 255 4.34 -3.47 4.63
C ALA A 255 2.98 -3.52 5.34
N PHE A 256 1.90 -3.20 4.62
CA PHE A 256 0.54 -3.28 5.15
C PHE A 256 0.15 -4.71 5.54
N GLU A 257 0.42 -5.70 4.67
CA GLU A 257 0.19 -7.11 4.96
C GLU A 257 0.95 -7.58 6.20
N ASN A 258 2.22 -7.19 6.33
CA ASN A 258 3.05 -7.54 7.49
C ASN A 258 2.49 -6.95 8.78
N PHE A 259 2.04 -5.69 8.76
CA PHE A 259 1.41 -5.06 9.92
C PHE A 259 0.13 -5.79 10.34
N ILE A 260 -0.77 -6.05 9.38
CA ILE A 260 -2.04 -6.76 9.63
C ILE A 260 -1.77 -8.14 10.26
N LYS A 261 -0.79 -8.88 9.74
CA LYS A 261 -0.45 -10.22 10.22
C LYS A 261 0.24 -10.23 11.59
N LYS A 262 1.21 -9.35 11.81
CA LYS A 262 2.09 -9.40 12.98
C LYS A 262 1.56 -8.59 14.17
N HIS A 263 0.80 -7.54 13.90
CA HIS A 263 0.34 -6.61 14.93
C HIS A 263 -1.17 -6.66 15.11
N PHE A 264 -1.92 -6.39 14.04
CA PHE A 264 -3.35 -6.14 14.17
C PHE A 264 -4.19 -7.41 14.41
N TYR A 265 -3.88 -8.53 13.75
CA TYR A 265 -4.57 -9.82 13.91
C TYR A 265 -3.68 -10.96 14.42
N SER A 266 -2.53 -10.65 15.01
CA SER A 266 -1.73 -11.69 15.65
C SER A 266 -2.47 -12.32 16.83
N ASN A 267 -1.99 -13.48 17.28
CA ASN A 267 -2.54 -14.15 18.45
C ASN A 267 -2.42 -13.22 19.67
N SER A 268 -3.54 -12.91 20.34
CA SER A 268 -3.55 -12.01 21.50
C SER A 268 -2.69 -12.52 22.67
N ASN A 269 -2.43 -13.83 22.76
CA ASN A 269 -1.55 -14.37 23.80
C ASN A 269 -0.06 -14.15 23.51
N GLU A 270 0.29 -13.82 22.27
CA GLU A 270 1.67 -13.66 21.78
C GLU A 270 2.00 -12.20 21.40
N TYR A 271 1.00 -11.30 21.43
CA TYR A 271 1.18 -9.92 21.03
C TYR A 271 1.94 -9.13 22.10
N THR A 272 3.07 -8.55 21.70
CA THR A 272 3.97 -7.76 22.57
C THR A 272 4.13 -6.31 22.11
N GLY A 273 3.36 -5.88 21.11
CA GLY A 273 3.49 -4.55 20.54
C GLY A 273 3.01 -3.44 21.48
N VAL A 274 3.73 -2.31 21.48
CA VAL A 274 3.38 -1.16 22.34
C VAL A 274 1.98 -0.64 22.04
N GLY A 275 1.24 -0.40 23.12
CA GLY A 275 -0.10 0.19 23.10
C GLY A 275 -1.23 -0.80 22.83
N SER A 276 -0.99 -2.12 22.87
CA SER A 276 -2.09 -3.11 22.82
C SER A 276 -3.00 -2.99 21.58
N LEU A 277 -2.47 -2.53 20.44
CA LEU A 277 -3.20 -2.43 19.16
C LEU A 277 -3.32 -3.78 18.46
N ASN A 278 -4.04 -4.69 19.09
CA ASN A 278 -4.46 -5.95 18.51
C ASN A 278 -5.99 -5.96 18.44
N ARG A 279 -6.54 -6.13 17.25
CA ARG A 279 -7.99 -6.13 17.00
C ARG A 279 -8.70 -7.12 17.90
N ASN A 280 -8.24 -8.37 17.96
CA ASN A 280 -8.90 -9.43 18.71
C ASN A 280 -8.85 -9.15 20.21
N GLY A 281 -7.69 -8.75 20.73
CA GLY A 281 -7.51 -8.34 22.13
C GLY A 281 -8.44 -7.20 22.54
N ILE A 282 -8.56 -6.17 21.70
CA ILE A 282 -9.44 -5.02 21.95
C ILE A 282 -10.91 -5.43 21.92
N VAL A 283 -11.37 -6.07 20.84
CA VAL A 283 -12.80 -6.38 20.63
C VAL A 283 -13.33 -7.39 21.65
N HIS A 284 -12.48 -8.29 22.14
CA HIS A 284 -12.84 -9.26 23.17
C HIS A 284 -12.57 -8.77 24.61
N GLY A 285 -12.10 -7.52 24.78
CA GLY A 285 -11.90 -6.91 26.10
C GLY A 285 -10.70 -7.45 26.88
N PHE A 286 -9.77 -8.15 26.22
CA PHE A 286 -8.54 -8.61 26.86
C PHE A 286 -7.56 -7.47 27.14
N TYR A 287 -7.61 -6.40 26.34
CA TYR A 287 -6.77 -5.23 26.51
C TYR A 287 -7.60 -4.03 26.93
N LEU A 288 -7.18 -3.36 28.00
CA LEU A 288 -7.83 -2.17 28.57
C LEU A 288 -6.98 -0.90 28.40
N ASP A 289 -5.72 -1.06 28.00
CA ASP A 289 -4.71 -0.02 27.81
C ASP A 289 -4.51 0.36 26.34
N TYR A 290 -5.44 -0.04 25.45
CA TYR A 290 -5.41 0.36 24.04
C TYR A 290 -5.72 1.83 23.81
N ASN A 291 -6.02 2.61 24.86
CA ASN A 291 -6.10 4.08 24.82
C ASN A 291 -4.76 4.78 24.61
N TYR A 292 -3.69 4.04 24.37
CA TYR A 292 -2.41 4.58 23.96
C TYR A 292 -2.58 5.53 22.76
N SER A 293 -2.17 6.79 22.95
CA SER A 293 -2.58 7.92 22.11
C SER A 293 -2.27 7.75 20.63
N PHE A 294 -1.28 6.91 20.30
CA PHE A 294 -0.77 6.70 18.94
C PHE A 294 -1.48 5.60 18.16
N ASN A 295 -2.31 4.80 18.83
CA ASN A 295 -3.14 3.81 18.16
C ASN A 295 -4.11 4.45 17.18
N PHE A 296 -4.59 5.66 17.47
CA PHE A 296 -5.39 6.44 16.54
C PHE A 296 -4.62 6.72 15.25
N GLN A 297 -3.38 7.23 15.31
CA GLN A 297 -2.55 7.52 14.14
C GLN A 297 -2.21 6.24 13.35
N LYS A 298 -1.96 5.12 14.05
CA LYS A 298 -1.74 3.82 13.39
C LYS A 298 -2.99 3.40 12.61
N LEU A 299 -4.19 3.56 13.16
CA LEU A 299 -5.45 3.23 12.47
C LEU A 299 -5.79 4.23 11.35
N ILE A 300 -5.49 5.52 11.51
CA ILE A 300 -5.56 6.49 10.41
C ILE A 300 -4.61 6.09 9.28
N THR A 301 -3.38 5.64 9.58
CA THR A 301 -2.45 5.12 8.57
C THR A 301 -3.07 3.95 7.79
N VAL A 302 -3.77 3.04 8.48
CA VAL A 302 -4.48 1.92 7.84
C VAL A 302 -5.63 2.42 6.96
N LEU A 303 -6.42 3.38 7.44
CA LEU A 303 -7.50 3.98 6.65
C LEU A 303 -6.96 4.69 5.39
N ASP A 304 -5.82 5.37 5.50
CA ASP A 304 -5.11 6.00 4.38
C ASP A 304 -4.68 4.95 3.35
N LEU A 305 -4.19 3.80 3.79
CA LEU A 305 -3.81 2.68 2.91
C LEU A 305 -5.00 2.09 2.16
N LEU A 306 -6.17 1.97 2.81
CA LEU A 306 -7.39 1.55 2.14
C LEU A 306 -7.84 2.59 1.10
N CYS A 307 -7.75 3.89 1.42
CA CYS A 307 -8.00 4.97 0.46
C CYS A 307 -7.02 4.91 -0.73
N PHE A 308 -5.74 4.64 -0.46
CA PHE A 308 -4.72 4.52 -1.49
C PHE A 308 -4.98 3.35 -2.44
N ILE A 309 -5.34 2.17 -1.90
CA ILE A 309 -5.78 1.01 -2.69
C ILE A 309 -6.95 1.37 -3.60
N LEU A 310 -7.95 2.06 -3.06
CA LEU A 310 -9.15 2.45 -3.80
C LEU A 310 -8.89 3.56 -4.81
N SER A 311 -7.89 4.42 -4.57
CA SER A 311 -7.51 5.49 -5.49
C SER A 311 -7.04 4.93 -6.84
N TRP A 312 -6.36 3.78 -6.84
CA TRP A 312 -6.00 3.05 -8.07
C TRP A 312 -7.19 2.47 -8.83
N LYS A 313 -8.30 2.20 -8.15
CA LYS A 313 -9.51 1.62 -8.75
C LYS A 313 -10.47 2.68 -9.26
N TYR A 314 -10.63 3.77 -8.50
CA TYR A 314 -11.59 4.83 -8.77
C TYR A 314 -10.94 6.13 -9.30
N ASN A 315 -9.68 6.07 -9.72
CA ASN A 315 -8.94 7.18 -10.34
C ASN A 315 -8.86 8.45 -9.47
N PHE A 316 -8.64 8.28 -8.16
CA PHE A 316 -8.31 9.40 -7.28
C PHE A 316 -6.80 9.67 -7.29
N SER A 317 -6.41 10.90 -6.93
CA SER A 317 -5.00 11.24 -6.79
C SER A 317 -4.31 10.38 -5.72
N LEU A 318 -3.14 9.87 -6.08
CA LEU A 318 -2.27 9.08 -5.21
C LEU A 318 -1.42 9.95 -4.28
N LEU A 319 -1.43 11.27 -4.48
CA LEU A 319 -0.78 12.23 -3.60
C LEU A 319 -1.71 12.61 -2.44
N GLY A 320 -1.10 13.01 -1.33
CA GLY A 320 -1.83 13.65 -0.24
C GLY A 320 -2.60 14.88 -0.75
N PRO A 321 -3.86 15.09 -0.33
CA PRO A 321 -4.62 16.27 -0.70
C PRO A 321 -4.06 17.52 -0.03
N ASP A 322 -4.05 18.63 -0.77
CA ASP A 322 -3.84 19.95 -0.22
C ASP A 322 -5.07 20.42 0.56
N PRO A 323 -4.91 21.36 1.52
CA PRO A 323 -6.03 21.98 2.20
C PRO A 323 -6.98 22.70 1.23
N THR A 324 -8.28 22.42 1.36
CA THR A 324 -9.40 23.08 0.67
C THR A 324 -10.21 23.96 1.64
N PRO A 325 -11.04 24.91 1.15
CA PRO A 325 -11.91 25.71 2.02
C PRO A 325 -12.78 24.86 2.96
N GLU A 326 -13.33 23.75 2.47
CA GLU A 326 -14.13 22.80 3.27
C GLU A 326 -13.28 22.16 4.37
N SER A 327 -12.05 21.75 4.04
CA SER A 327 -11.14 21.18 5.02
C SER A 327 -10.71 22.19 6.08
N LEU A 328 -10.59 23.48 5.73
CA LEU A 328 -10.23 24.53 6.69
C LEU A 328 -11.35 24.79 7.70
N VAL A 329 -12.62 24.65 7.30
CA VAL A 329 -13.76 24.71 8.23
C VAL A 329 -13.65 23.59 9.27
N LEU A 330 -13.43 22.35 8.81
CA LEU A 330 -13.26 21.21 9.72
C LEU A 330 -12.02 21.37 10.61
N TYR A 331 -10.89 21.84 10.05
CA TYR A 331 -9.68 22.12 10.82
C TYR A 331 -9.95 23.06 11.99
N ASN A 332 -10.66 24.17 11.75
CA ASN A 332 -11.02 25.12 12.79
C ASN A 332 -11.91 24.49 13.86
N GLU A 333 -12.85 23.64 13.47
CA GLU A 333 -13.69 22.89 14.42
C GLU A 333 -12.83 21.97 15.31
N LEU A 334 -11.94 21.17 14.73
CA LEU A 334 -11.04 20.26 15.46
C LEU A 334 -10.09 21.04 16.39
N ALA A 335 -9.57 22.18 15.92
CA ALA A 335 -8.72 23.06 16.73
C ALA A 335 -9.48 23.59 17.96
N ILE A 336 -10.73 24.02 17.80
CA ILE A 336 -11.58 24.46 18.91
C ILE A 336 -11.81 23.31 19.92
N LEU A 337 -12.19 22.12 19.45
CA LEU A 337 -12.40 20.95 20.30
C LEU A 337 -11.15 20.63 21.13
N SER A 338 -9.98 20.60 20.50
CA SER A 338 -8.71 20.33 21.18
C SER A 338 -8.33 21.38 22.22
N SER A 339 -8.64 22.65 21.95
CA SER A 339 -8.31 23.78 22.83
C SER A 339 -9.13 23.76 24.13
N LYS A 340 -10.40 23.35 24.06
CA LYS A 340 -11.30 23.26 25.22
C LYS A 340 -10.76 22.28 26.26
N ILE A 341 -10.20 21.16 25.82
CA ILE A 341 -9.57 20.15 26.70
C ILE A 341 -8.31 20.69 27.34
N LYS A 342 -7.42 21.35 26.57
CA LYS A 342 -6.19 21.92 27.10
C LYS A 342 -6.49 22.91 28.23
N LYS A 343 -7.57 23.67 28.11
CA LYS A 343 -8.08 24.55 29.17
C LYS A 343 -8.59 23.73 30.36
N GLN A 344 -9.49 22.76 30.16
CA GLN A 344 -10.03 21.91 31.24
C GLN A 344 -8.94 21.18 32.03
N ASN A 345 -7.94 20.60 31.35
CA ASN A 345 -6.83 19.91 31.99
C ASN A 345 -5.89 20.86 32.76
N ARG A 346 -5.74 22.11 32.32
CA ARG A 346 -5.01 23.14 33.08
C ARG A 346 -5.76 23.55 34.33
N PHE A 347 -7.08 23.71 34.26
CA PHE A 347 -7.90 23.99 35.43
C PHE A 347 -7.84 22.83 36.43
N ALA A 348 -8.03 21.58 35.99
CA ALA A 348 -7.97 20.41 36.87
C ALA A 348 -6.63 20.24 37.60
N LYS A 349 -5.50 20.60 36.96
CA LYS A 349 -4.16 20.58 37.59
C LYS A 349 -3.91 21.70 38.60
N ASN A 350 -4.71 22.76 38.60
CA ASN A 350 -4.57 23.87 39.55
C ASN A 350 -5.45 23.66 40.82
N TYR A 351 -6.28 22.62 40.83
CA TYR A 351 -7.18 22.27 41.94
C TYR A 351 -6.89 20.87 42.53
N ALA A 352 -5.79 20.24 42.13
CA ALA A 352 -5.21 19.02 42.71
C ALA A 352 -3.82 19.37 43.23
#